data_AF-A0AB34JIM3-F1
#
_entry.id   AF-A0AB34JIM3-F1
#
_cell.length_a   1.000
_cell.length_b   1.000
_cell.length_c   1.000
_cell.angle_alpha   90.00
_cell.angle_beta   90.00
_cell.angle_gamma   90.00
#
_symmetry.space_group_name_H-M   'P 1'
#
loop_
_entity.id
_entity.type
_entity.pdbx_description
1 polymer ?
#
loop_
_entity_poly.entity_id
_entity_poly.type
_entity_poly.pdbx_seq_one_letter_code
_entity_poly.pdbx_strand_id
1 'polypeptide(L)'
;MLCCGSDRRGWGKLESAELKLPKLSNPFDPKPVASDNYLDNLENYIDAKYPVLDKCTDVVKPVLKLFVRLLCAVAPLYKFLFQAIYFFYTWAPKSLVKMVAGISLCFFGGQYLMSLAALEAWNNTGGKQTMENLKIVYEEARKMIEAQHPRLFQRSFIPPQEMVQGAVISSLKSVKDPRRLEMAIGGLWSSYLAVIATLKMQFARTIALALGIADNIKKPLTKVVSPPMKHLLGPDLEQWISTIVNSVVNIAALIFAWKVQEVVSAYYSALRGGRLFALGLFDLVVQNGIDRVLGPLAKCFDADNSYLDEVLGWTLAATGMYFQFASGFSVIPFPVDIVFLPLDGIEWLLRYQVTFGGATPTGHDGVPLSAAG
;
A
#
# COMPACT_ATOMS: atom_id res chain seq x y z
N MET A 1 -10.42 20.46 13.70
CA MET A 1 -10.03 21.83 13.34
C MET A 1 -8.70 22.15 14.02
N LEU A 2 -7.60 21.87 13.33
CA LEU A 2 -6.27 22.36 13.65
C LEU A 2 -5.65 22.67 12.29
N CYS A 3 -5.40 23.96 12.06
CA CYS A 3 -4.73 24.48 10.88
C CYS A 3 -3.29 23.95 10.86
N CYS A 4 -3.04 22.92 10.07
CA CYS A 4 -1.68 22.59 9.66
C CYS A 4 -1.43 23.34 8.34
N GLY A 5 -0.64 24.40 8.40
CA GLY A 5 -0.17 25.13 7.23
C GLY A 5 0.55 24.18 6.29
N SER A 6 -0.15 23.75 5.24
CA SER A 6 0.42 23.01 4.13
C SER A 6 1.39 23.94 3.40
N ASP A 7 2.67 23.81 3.71
CA ASP A 7 3.75 24.47 2.98
C ASP A 7 3.71 24.00 1.51
N ARG A 8 3.11 24.85 0.65
CA ARG A 8 2.91 24.59 -0.79
C ARG A 8 4.22 24.47 -1.57
N ARG A 9 5.38 24.73 -0.95
CA ARG A 9 6.67 24.90 -1.65
C ARG A 9 7.52 23.64 -1.82
N GLY A 10 7.12 22.50 -1.22
CA GLY A 10 7.94 21.29 -1.22
C GLY A 10 7.86 20.39 -2.47
N TRP A 11 6.81 20.53 -3.29
CA TRP A 11 6.56 19.56 -4.38
C TRP A 11 7.20 19.93 -5.72
N GLY A 12 7.44 21.22 -5.99
CA GLY A 12 7.95 21.68 -7.29
C GLY A 12 9.48 21.60 -7.48
N LYS A 13 10.28 21.51 -6.40
CA LYS A 13 11.75 21.60 -6.49
C LYS A 13 12.51 20.27 -6.46
N LEU A 14 11.84 19.15 -6.20
CA LEU A 14 12.51 17.83 -6.11
C LEU A 14 12.55 17.04 -7.43
N GLU A 15 11.85 17.49 -8.48
CA GLU A 15 11.65 16.69 -9.71
C GLU A 15 12.59 17.02 -10.89
N SER A 16 13.44 18.04 -10.75
CA SER A 16 14.29 18.55 -11.85
C SER A 16 15.69 17.94 -11.92
N ALA A 17 16.04 16.99 -11.04
CA ALA A 17 17.26 16.20 -11.21
C ALA A 17 17.02 15.16 -12.32
N GLU A 18 17.35 15.52 -13.55
CA GLU A 18 17.26 14.67 -14.74
C GLU A 18 17.98 13.34 -14.54
N LEU A 19 17.21 12.30 -14.23
CA LEU A 19 17.68 10.92 -14.28
C LEU A 19 17.47 10.41 -15.70
N LYS A 20 18.42 10.69 -16.61
CA LYS A 20 18.57 9.89 -17.83
C LYS A 20 19.04 8.49 -17.39
N LEU A 21 18.11 7.65 -16.98
CA LEU A 21 18.39 6.24 -16.74
C LEU A 21 18.85 5.64 -18.08
N PRO A 22 20.09 5.14 -18.19
CA PRO A 22 20.51 4.43 -19.39
C PRO A 22 19.57 3.24 -19.60
N LYS A 23 19.28 2.90 -20.87
CA LYS A 23 18.53 1.70 -21.26
C LYS A 23 19.11 0.51 -20.47
N LEU A 24 18.39 0.04 -19.45
CA LEU A 24 18.80 -1.15 -18.72
C LEU A 24 18.82 -2.29 -19.73
N SER A 25 19.99 -2.82 -20.04
CA SER A 25 20.09 -4.19 -20.53
C SER A 25 19.48 -5.05 -19.43
N ASN A 26 18.28 -5.59 -19.68
CA ASN A 26 17.40 -6.21 -18.70
C ASN A 26 18.20 -7.22 -17.83
N PRO A 27 18.64 -6.86 -16.61
CA PRO A 27 19.47 -7.76 -15.80
C PRO A 27 18.62 -8.91 -15.22
N PHE A 28 17.30 -8.84 -15.45
CA PHE A 28 16.29 -9.85 -15.16
C PHE A 28 15.68 -10.43 -16.43
N ASP A 29 16.49 -10.73 -17.45
CA ASP A 29 16.16 -11.89 -18.28
C ASP A 29 16.74 -13.13 -17.59
N PRO A 30 16.02 -13.74 -16.62
CA PRO A 30 16.36 -15.09 -16.25
C PRO A 30 16.18 -15.91 -17.53
N LYS A 31 17.27 -16.53 -17.99
CA LYS A 31 17.12 -17.78 -18.73
C LYS A 31 16.13 -18.60 -17.91
N PRO A 32 15.03 -19.13 -18.48
CA PRO A 32 14.03 -19.84 -17.71
C PRO A 32 14.73 -20.99 -16.97
N VAL A 33 15.07 -20.75 -15.71
CA VAL A 33 15.53 -21.78 -14.81
C VAL A 33 14.26 -22.58 -14.61
N ALA A 34 14.22 -23.77 -15.21
CA ALA A 34 13.10 -24.68 -15.06
C ALA A 34 12.74 -24.74 -13.57
N SER A 35 11.59 -24.16 -13.20
CA SER A 35 11.16 -23.99 -11.81
C SER A 35 11.14 -25.32 -11.05
N ASP A 36 10.98 -26.42 -11.80
CA ASP A 36 11.02 -27.77 -11.30
C ASP A 36 12.39 -28.10 -10.66
N ASN A 37 13.50 -27.73 -11.30
CA ASN A 37 14.84 -27.98 -10.74
C ASN A 37 15.10 -27.22 -9.43
N TYR A 38 14.49 -26.05 -9.21
CA TYR A 38 14.72 -25.29 -7.98
C TYR A 38 13.96 -25.89 -6.80
N LEU A 39 12.72 -26.32 -7.01
CA LEU A 39 11.93 -26.99 -5.97
C LEU A 39 12.53 -28.34 -5.60
N ASP A 40 12.98 -29.11 -6.60
CA ASP A 40 13.62 -30.40 -6.37
C ASP A 40 14.97 -30.24 -5.64
N ASN A 41 15.73 -29.16 -5.92
CA ASN A 41 16.96 -28.85 -5.19
C ASN A 41 16.70 -28.37 -3.75
N LEU A 42 15.62 -27.62 -3.52
CA LEU A 42 15.22 -27.16 -2.19
C LEU A 42 14.76 -28.36 -1.34
N GLU A 43 14.04 -29.31 -1.95
CA GLU A 43 13.60 -30.56 -1.35
C GLU A 43 14.80 -31.38 -0.87
N ASN A 44 15.75 -31.67 -1.77
CA ASN A 44 16.97 -32.39 -1.42
C ASN A 44 17.77 -31.71 -0.29
N TYR A 45 17.71 -30.38 -0.20
CA TYR A 45 18.38 -29.64 0.87
C TYR A 45 17.64 -29.71 2.22
N ILE A 46 16.31 -29.69 2.22
CA ILE A 46 15.49 -29.77 3.44
C ILE A 46 15.55 -31.18 4.01
N ASP A 47 15.42 -32.20 3.17
CA ASP A 47 15.44 -33.61 3.57
C ASP A 47 16.82 -33.98 4.16
N ALA A 48 17.90 -33.46 3.57
CA ALA A 48 19.25 -33.64 4.10
C ALA A 48 19.47 -32.96 5.46
N LYS A 49 18.71 -31.90 5.79
CA LYS A 49 18.95 -31.07 6.99
C LYS A 49 17.97 -31.36 8.13
N TYR A 50 16.75 -31.81 7.83
CA TYR A 50 15.68 -32.01 8.82
C TYR A 50 14.82 -33.26 8.52
N PRO A 51 15.34 -34.47 8.73
CA PRO A 51 14.63 -35.72 8.41
C PRO A 51 13.36 -35.95 9.24
N VAL A 52 13.18 -35.22 10.34
CA VAL A 52 11.99 -35.33 11.22
C VAL A 52 10.75 -34.65 10.60
N LEU A 53 10.93 -33.80 9.58
CA LEU A 53 9.83 -33.05 8.96
C LEU A 53 9.09 -33.78 7.83
N ASP A 54 9.55 -34.97 7.43
CA ASP A 54 9.09 -35.73 6.24
C ASP A 54 7.56 -35.87 6.15
N LYS A 55 6.90 -36.16 7.29
CA LYS A 55 5.44 -36.36 7.29
C LYS A 55 4.65 -35.08 7.06
N CYS A 56 5.19 -33.93 7.46
CA CYS A 56 4.54 -32.64 7.23
C CYS A 56 4.83 -32.10 5.82
N THR A 57 6.04 -32.37 5.29
CA THR A 57 6.41 -31.95 3.93
C THR A 57 5.56 -32.66 2.89
N ASP A 58 5.24 -33.94 3.04
CA ASP A 58 4.40 -34.68 2.09
C ASP A 58 3.01 -34.06 1.86
N VAL A 59 2.38 -33.51 2.90
CA VAL A 59 1.07 -32.86 2.81
C VAL A 59 1.18 -31.44 2.25
N VAL A 60 2.23 -30.69 2.63
CA VAL A 60 2.43 -29.30 2.20
C VAL A 60 2.95 -29.22 0.76
N LYS A 61 3.69 -30.23 0.31
CA LYS A 61 4.35 -30.29 -1.01
C LYS A 61 3.40 -30.10 -2.20
N PRO A 62 2.27 -30.82 -2.34
CA PRO A 62 1.36 -30.61 -3.47
C PRO A 62 0.74 -29.21 -3.46
N VAL A 63 0.46 -28.66 -2.27
CA VAL A 63 -0.08 -27.30 -2.11
C VAL A 63 0.94 -26.25 -2.51
N LEU A 64 2.19 -26.39 -2.04
CA LEU A 64 3.29 -25.49 -2.38
C LEU A 64 3.61 -25.55 -3.87
N LYS A 65 3.63 -26.75 -4.48
CA LYS A 65 3.87 -26.93 -5.91
C LYS A 65 2.76 -26.31 -6.75
N LEU A 66 1.50 -26.46 -6.34
CA LEU A 66 0.36 -25.80 -6.99
C LEU A 66 0.49 -24.27 -6.89
N PHE A 67 0.81 -23.75 -5.70
CA PHE A 67 0.99 -22.32 -5.47
C PHE A 67 2.14 -21.73 -6.30
N VAL A 68 3.30 -22.41 -6.35
CA VAL A 68 4.44 -21.98 -7.17
C VAL A 68 4.09 -22.03 -8.65
N ARG A 69 3.37 -23.06 -9.12
CA ARG A 69 2.89 -23.10 -10.52
C ARG A 69 1.94 -21.96 -10.83
N LEU A 70 1.00 -21.64 -9.94
CA LEU A 70 0.11 -20.50 -10.10
C LEU A 70 0.89 -19.18 -10.14
N LEU A 71 1.84 -18.99 -9.22
CA LEU A 71 2.73 -17.83 -9.24
C LEU A 71 3.54 -17.74 -10.53
N CYS A 72 4.13 -18.84 -11.00
CA CYS A 72 4.87 -18.89 -12.25
C CYS A 72 3.98 -18.64 -13.47
N ALA A 73 2.70 -19.02 -13.42
CA ALA A 73 1.74 -18.74 -14.48
C ALA A 73 1.28 -17.26 -14.49
N VAL A 74 1.18 -16.63 -13.32
CA VAL A 74 0.81 -15.20 -13.18
C VAL A 74 2.01 -14.28 -13.41
N ALA A 75 3.22 -14.72 -13.07
CA ALA A 75 4.46 -13.97 -13.24
C ALA A 75 4.68 -13.37 -14.64
N PRO A 76 4.49 -14.09 -15.77
CA PRO A 76 4.66 -13.51 -17.10
C PRO A 76 3.62 -12.42 -17.40
N LEU A 77 2.37 -12.58 -16.92
CA LEU A 77 1.34 -11.54 -17.05
C LEU A 77 1.76 -10.29 -16.29
N TYR A 78 2.27 -10.44 -15.06
CA TYR A 78 2.78 -9.34 -14.25
C TYR A 78 4.02 -8.69 -14.88
N LYS A 79 4.96 -9.48 -15.42
CA LYS A 79 6.13 -8.96 -16.15
C LYS A 79 5.69 -8.13 -17.35
N PHE A 80 4.73 -8.63 -18.13
CA PHE A 80 4.17 -7.92 -19.28
C PHE A 80 3.48 -6.61 -18.85
N LEU A 81 2.60 -6.67 -17.84
CA LEU A 81 1.91 -5.49 -17.32
C LEU A 81 2.89 -4.45 -16.78
N PHE A 82 3.89 -4.88 -16.01
CA PHE A 82 4.93 -3.99 -15.47
C PHE A 82 5.78 -3.37 -16.58
N GLN A 83 6.16 -4.15 -17.60
CA GLN A 83 6.87 -3.62 -18.75
C GLN A 83 6.02 -2.62 -19.54
N ALA A 84 4.73 -2.88 -19.71
CA ALA A 84 3.80 -1.96 -20.36
C ALA A 84 3.62 -0.66 -19.56
N ILE A 85 3.45 -0.76 -18.24
CA ILE A 85 3.36 0.40 -17.33
C ILE A 85 4.68 1.18 -17.34
N TYR A 86 5.82 0.51 -17.27
CA TYR A 86 7.13 1.16 -17.30
C TYR A 86 7.41 1.83 -18.65
N PHE A 87 7.02 1.18 -19.75
CA PHE A 87 7.05 1.77 -21.08
C PHE A 87 6.18 3.02 -21.13
N PHE A 88 4.94 2.95 -20.65
CA PHE A 88 4.04 4.09 -20.61
C PHE A 88 4.58 5.21 -19.71
N TYR A 89 5.12 4.88 -18.55
CA TYR A 89 5.71 5.84 -17.61
C TYR A 89 6.93 6.57 -18.18
N THR A 90 7.79 5.86 -18.92
CA THR A 90 8.99 6.44 -19.53
C THR A 90 8.69 7.20 -20.82
N TRP A 91 7.64 6.79 -21.53
CA TRP A 91 7.18 7.45 -22.75
C TRP A 91 6.34 8.71 -22.47
N ALA A 92 5.47 8.66 -21.46
CA ALA A 92 4.56 9.75 -21.13
C ALA A 92 5.27 10.90 -20.40
N PRO A 93 4.90 12.17 -20.68
CA PRO A 93 5.38 13.29 -19.87
C PRO A 93 4.89 13.13 -18.43
N LYS A 94 5.74 13.50 -17.46
CA LYS A 94 5.42 13.35 -16.02
C LYS A 94 4.10 14.02 -15.65
N SER A 95 3.77 15.13 -16.30
CA SER A 95 2.51 15.86 -16.14
C SER A 95 1.30 14.99 -16.49
N LEU A 96 1.37 14.22 -17.58
CA LEU A 96 0.32 13.28 -17.98
C LEU A 96 0.20 12.13 -16.98
N VAL A 97 1.32 11.60 -16.48
CA VAL A 97 1.31 10.55 -15.45
C VAL A 97 0.63 11.08 -14.17
N LYS A 98 0.95 12.30 -13.74
CA LYS A 98 0.28 12.97 -12.60
C LYS A 98 -1.22 13.13 -12.85
N MET A 99 -1.63 13.50 -14.06
CA MET A 99 -3.06 13.61 -14.43
C MET A 99 -3.77 12.27 -14.36
N VAL A 100 -3.21 11.21 -14.96
CA VAL A 100 -3.80 9.87 -14.96
C VAL A 100 -3.89 9.33 -13.53
N ALA A 101 -2.82 9.48 -12.74
CA ALA A 101 -2.84 9.12 -11.33
C ALA A 101 -3.90 9.91 -10.54
N GLY A 102 -4.05 11.20 -10.84
CA GLY A 102 -5.08 12.06 -10.27
C GLY A 102 -6.49 11.59 -10.59
N ILE A 103 -6.80 11.31 -11.85
CA ILE A 103 -8.10 10.75 -12.29
C ILE A 103 -8.34 9.40 -11.61
N SER A 104 -7.37 8.48 -11.68
CA SER A 104 -7.47 7.17 -11.05
C SER A 104 -7.81 7.28 -9.56
N LEU A 105 -7.10 8.14 -8.83
CA LEU A 105 -7.37 8.39 -7.42
C LEU A 105 -8.74 9.06 -7.20
N CYS A 106 -9.15 9.95 -8.11
CA CYS A 106 -10.39 10.71 -7.99
C CYS A 106 -11.65 9.86 -8.22
N PHE A 107 -11.58 8.83 -9.06
CA PHE A 107 -12.73 7.99 -9.40
C PHE A 107 -12.70 6.62 -8.71
N PHE A 108 -11.54 6.13 -8.28
CA PHE A 108 -11.39 4.78 -7.71
C PHE A 108 -10.75 4.77 -6.31
N GLY A 109 -10.36 5.92 -5.77
CA GLY A 109 -9.58 5.98 -4.53
C GLY A 109 -10.32 5.59 -3.25
N GLY A 110 -11.66 5.63 -3.23
CA GLY A 110 -12.45 5.30 -2.04
C GLY A 110 -12.31 3.84 -1.56
N GLN A 111 -11.91 2.93 -2.45
CA GLN A 111 -11.67 1.52 -2.12
C GLN A 111 -10.35 1.30 -1.37
N TYR A 112 -9.38 2.18 -1.60
CA TYR A 112 -7.99 2.05 -1.17
C TYR A 112 -7.69 2.85 0.10
N LEU A 113 -8.62 2.82 1.06
CA LEU A 113 -8.50 3.58 2.31
C LEU A 113 -7.20 3.25 3.06
N MET A 114 -6.89 1.96 3.24
CA MET A 114 -5.72 1.56 4.03
C MET A 114 -4.44 1.93 3.32
N SER A 115 -4.40 1.77 2.00
CA SER A 115 -3.27 2.16 1.16
C SER A 115 -3.03 3.67 1.19
N LEU A 116 -4.10 4.48 1.12
CA LEU A 116 -3.98 5.94 1.22
C LEU A 116 -3.57 6.39 2.62
N ALA A 117 -4.13 5.79 3.67
CA ALA A 117 -3.72 6.06 5.04
C ALA A 117 -2.25 5.67 5.28
N ALA A 118 -1.80 4.54 4.71
CA ALA A 118 -0.42 4.10 4.77
C ALA A 118 0.53 5.07 4.05
N LEU A 119 0.17 5.51 2.85
CA LEU A 119 0.94 6.48 2.09
C LEU A 119 1.02 7.83 2.82
N GLU A 120 -0.07 8.27 3.43
CA GLU A 120 -0.11 9.53 4.17
C GLU A 120 0.70 9.44 5.47
N ALA A 121 0.59 8.32 6.19
CA ALA A 121 1.42 8.04 7.36
C ALA A 121 2.90 8.03 6.98
N TRP A 122 3.29 7.31 5.92
CA TRP A 122 4.66 7.26 5.41
C TRP A 122 5.23 8.65 5.13
N ASN A 123 4.45 9.50 4.46
CA ASN A 123 4.88 10.87 4.14
C ASN A 123 5.04 11.74 5.38
N ASN A 124 4.18 11.56 6.39
CA ASN A 124 4.20 12.35 7.62
C ASN A 124 5.24 11.86 8.65
N THR A 125 5.74 10.63 8.51
CA THR A 125 6.69 10.01 9.48
C THR A 125 8.13 9.94 8.96
N GLY A 126 8.52 10.84 8.06
CA GLY A 126 9.90 10.91 7.54
C GLY A 126 10.21 9.92 6.40
N GLY A 127 9.19 9.32 5.78
CA GLY A 127 9.37 8.42 4.65
C GLY A 127 10.02 9.07 3.43
N LYS A 128 9.85 10.40 3.25
CA LYS A 128 10.52 11.17 2.19
C LYS A 128 12.04 11.20 2.38
N GLN A 129 12.49 11.57 3.58
CA GLN A 129 13.92 11.59 3.92
C GLN A 129 14.53 10.19 3.83
N THR A 130 13.77 9.17 4.26
CA THR A 130 14.18 7.77 4.11
C THR A 130 14.40 7.40 2.65
N MET A 131 13.47 7.78 1.76
CA MET A 131 13.58 7.50 0.33
C MET A 131 14.76 8.22 -0.32
N GLU A 132 15.04 9.46 0.08
CA GLU A 132 16.20 10.22 -0.39
C GLU A 132 17.52 9.55 0.02
N ASN A 133 17.64 9.15 1.30
CA ASN A 133 18.82 8.44 1.79
C ASN A 133 18.99 7.07 1.11
N LEU A 134 17.89 6.33 0.94
CA LEU A 134 17.89 5.04 0.28
C LEU A 134 18.29 5.15 -1.20
N LYS A 135 17.83 6.20 -1.89
CA LYS A 135 18.20 6.46 -3.29
C LYS A 135 19.70 6.70 -3.44
N ILE A 136 20.31 7.49 -2.54
CA ILE A 136 21.75 7.74 -2.55
C ILE A 136 22.51 6.43 -2.35
N VAL A 137 22.14 5.64 -1.34
CA VAL A 137 22.76 4.33 -1.06
C VAL A 137 22.62 3.39 -2.25
N TYR A 138 21.45 3.36 -2.89
CA TYR A 138 21.20 2.54 -4.07
C TYR A 138 22.07 2.95 -5.26
N GLU A 139 22.20 4.24 -5.53
CA GLU A 139 23.06 4.75 -6.61
C GLU A 139 24.55 4.43 -6.37
N GLU A 140 25.01 4.50 -5.12
CA GLU A 140 26.38 4.10 -4.74
C GLU A 140 26.60 2.59 -4.94
N ALA A 141 25.68 1.76 -4.45
CA ALA A 141 25.74 0.32 -4.61
C ALA A 141 25.70 -0.10 -6.08
N ARG A 142 24.84 0.53 -6.87
CA ARG A 142 24.71 0.27 -8.30
C ARG A 142 26.00 0.54 -9.07
N LYS A 143 26.64 1.69 -8.85
CA LYS A 143 27.90 2.05 -9.53
C LYS A 143 29.00 1.02 -9.29
N MET A 144 29.04 0.43 -8.10
CA MET A 144 30.01 -0.61 -7.77
C MET A 144 29.68 -1.96 -8.38
N ILE A 145 28.41 -2.36 -8.39
CA ILE A 145 27.97 -3.58 -9.07
C ILE A 145 28.31 -3.51 -10.56
N GLU A 146 28.05 -2.37 -11.22
CA GLU A 146 28.40 -2.14 -12.62
C GLU A 146 29.93 -2.19 -12.84
N ALA A 147 30.73 -1.62 -11.94
CA ALA A 147 32.20 -1.70 -12.01
C ALA A 147 32.75 -3.13 -11.78
N GLN A 148 32.04 -3.95 -11.01
CA GLN A 148 32.47 -5.31 -10.66
C GLN A 148 31.94 -6.36 -11.64
N HIS A 149 30.86 -6.06 -12.37
CA HIS A 149 30.25 -6.91 -13.39
C HIS A 149 31.29 -7.59 -14.31
N PRO A 150 32.24 -6.88 -14.96
CA PRO A 150 33.23 -7.53 -15.84
C PRO A 150 34.14 -8.53 -15.12
N ARG A 151 34.38 -8.39 -13.82
CA ARG A 151 35.24 -9.30 -13.04
C ARG A 151 34.52 -10.58 -12.61
N LEU A 152 33.19 -10.53 -12.47
CA LEU A 152 32.39 -11.68 -12.06
C LEU A 152 32.15 -12.68 -13.20
N PHE A 153 32.02 -12.21 -14.45
CA PHE A 153 31.90 -13.10 -15.63
C PHE A 153 33.14 -13.96 -15.88
N GLN A 154 34.29 -13.61 -15.28
CA GLN A 154 35.54 -14.35 -15.42
C GLN A 154 35.66 -15.50 -14.40
N ARG A 155 34.82 -15.53 -13.34
CA ARG A 155 34.74 -16.64 -12.38
C ARG A 155 33.56 -17.55 -12.72
N SER A 156 33.86 -18.64 -13.42
CA SER A 156 32.90 -19.70 -13.72
C SER A 156 32.51 -20.42 -12.43
N PHE A 157 31.22 -20.39 -12.09
CA PHE A 157 30.55 -21.19 -11.07
C PHE A 157 30.78 -20.76 -9.60
N ILE A 158 29.89 -19.90 -9.10
CA ILE A 158 29.74 -19.59 -7.67
C ILE A 158 28.34 -20.08 -7.25
N PRO A 159 28.19 -20.83 -6.15
CA PRO A 159 26.88 -21.25 -5.66
C PRO A 159 26.00 -20.05 -5.28
N PRO A 160 24.66 -20.12 -5.41
CA PRO A 160 23.77 -18.96 -5.29
C PRO A 160 23.84 -18.24 -3.94
N GLN A 161 24.08 -18.96 -2.84
CA GLN A 161 24.21 -18.37 -1.51
C GLN A 161 25.47 -17.51 -1.37
N GLU A 162 26.60 -17.98 -1.90
CA GLU A 162 27.85 -17.20 -1.89
C GLU A 162 27.77 -16.00 -2.83
N MET A 163 26.98 -16.08 -3.90
CA MET A 163 26.69 -14.92 -4.75
C MET A 163 25.92 -13.84 -3.99
N VAL A 164 24.88 -14.21 -3.23
CA VAL A 164 24.10 -13.23 -2.45
C VAL A 164 24.94 -12.63 -1.35
N GLN A 165 25.67 -13.45 -0.58
CA GLN A 165 26.55 -12.94 0.48
C GLN A 165 27.67 -12.06 -0.08
N GLY A 166 28.31 -12.48 -1.19
CA GLY A 166 29.33 -11.71 -1.87
C GLY A 166 28.79 -10.39 -2.43
N ALA A 167 27.58 -10.38 -2.98
CA ALA A 167 26.90 -9.18 -3.47
C ALA A 167 26.54 -8.23 -2.32
N VAL A 168 26.04 -8.75 -1.20
CA VAL A 168 25.73 -7.96 0.00
C VAL A 168 26.99 -7.37 0.59
N ILE A 169 28.05 -8.16 0.78
CA ILE A 169 29.33 -7.69 1.32
C ILE A 169 29.96 -6.66 0.37
N SER A 170 29.90 -6.89 -0.95
CA SER A 170 30.40 -5.92 -1.93
C SER A 170 29.60 -4.62 -1.91
N SER A 171 28.27 -4.71 -1.78
CA SER A 171 27.39 -3.56 -1.63
C SER A 171 27.67 -2.81 -0.32
N LEU A 172 27.93 -3.51 0.78
CA LEU A 172 28.30 -2.88 2.05
C LEU A 172 29.66 -2.17 1.96
N LYS A 173 30.64 -2.75 1.27
CA LYS A 173 31.93 -2.11 1.00
C LYS A 173 31.84 -0.90 0.08
N SER A 174 30.78 -0.80 -0.72
CA SER A 174 30.56 0.32 -1.65
C SER A 174 30.09 1.60 -0.99
N VAL A 175 29.40 1.46 0.15
CA VAL A 175 28.83 2.61 0.87
C VAL A 175 29.98 3.36 1.55
N LYS A 176 30.25 4.58 1.06
CA LYS A 176 31.34 5.41 1.60
C LYS A 176 31.07 5.89 3.03
N ASP A 177 29.79 6.03 3.37
CA ASP A 177 29.33 6.55 4.65
C ASP A 177 28.36 5.56 5.32
N PRO A 178 28.84 4.69 6.24
CA PRO A 178 28.00 3.67 6.88
C PRO A 178 26.87 4.30 7.70
N ARG A 179 27.02 5.54 8.18
CA ARG A 179 25.95 6.26 8.89
C ARG A 179 24.76 6.53 7.98
N ARG A 180 24.95 6.76 6.68
CA ARG A 180 23.82 6.97 5.75
C ARG A 180 23.00 5.71 5.55
N LEU A 181 23.67 4.56 5.48
CA LEU A 181 22.99 3.27 5.43
C LEU A 181 22.22 3.01 6.73
N GLU A 182 22.83 3.26 7.88
CA GLU A 182 22.18 3.15 9.19
C GLU A 182 20.95 4.08 9.29
N MET A 183 21.09 5.35 8.89
CA MET A 183 19.97 6.30 8.85
C MET A 183 18.87 5.88 7.87
N ALA A 184 19.22 5.31 6.71
CA ALA A 184 18.25 4.81 5.75
C ALA A 184 17.48 3.60 6.30
N ILE A 185 18.18 2.63 6.90
CA ILE A 185 17.57 1.43 7.50
C ILE A 185 16.72 1.82 8.72
N GLY A 186 17.25 2.66 9.61
CA GLY A 186 16.54 3.16 10.78
C GLY A 186 15.31 3.98 10.39
N GLY A 187 15.43 4.84 9.38
CA GLY A 187 14.31 5.58 8.80
C GLY A 187 13.25 4.67 8.20
N LEU A 188 13.65 3.63 7.47
CA LEU A 188 12.75 2.63 6.89
C LEU A 188 11.98 1.86 7.97
N TRP A 189 12.67 1.39 9.01
CA TRP A 189 12.04 0.68 10.11
C TRP A 189 11.09 1.57 10.91
N SER A 190 11.51 2.79 11.22
CA SER A 190 10.71 3.77 11.97
C SER A 190 9.44 4.18 11.21
N SER A 191 9.58 4.53 9.93
CA SER A 191 8.43 4.88 9.08
C SER A 191 7.48 3.70 8.86
N TYR A 192 8.00 2.48 8.69
CA TYR A 192 7.18 1.26 8.64
C TYR A 192 6.37 1.03 9.92
N LEU A 193 7.01 1.10 11.10
CA LEU A 193 6.31 0.96 12.38
C LEU A 193 5.27 2.06 12.59
N ALA A 194 5.58 3.30 12.19
CA ALA A 194 4.67 4.41 12.29
C ALA A 194 3.43 4.24 11.37
N VAL A 195 3.61 3.68 10.17
CA VAL A 195 2.50 3.29 9.28
C VAL A 195 1.62 2.25 9.96
N ILE A 196 2.19 1.15 10.48
CA ILE A 196 1.42 0.11 11.17
C ILE A 196 0.66 0.69 12.37
N ALA A 197 1.32 1.52 13.19
CA ALA A 197 0.70 2.15 14.34
C ALA A 197 -0.48 3.03 13.93
N THR A 198 -0.33 3.82 12.85
CA THR A 198 -1.39 4.69 12.32
C THR A 198 -2.58 3.87 11.84
N LEU A 199 -2.34 2.80 11.07
CA LEU A 199 -3.40 1.94 10.57
C LEU A 199 -4.16 1.23 11.69
N LYS A 200 -3.45 0.71 12.71
CA LYS A 200 -4.05 0.12 13.90
C LYS A 200 -4.88 1.13 14.69
N MET A 201 -4.39 2.36 14.86
CA MET A 201 -5.11 3.41 15.56
C MET A 201 -6.40 3.80 14.84
N GLN A 202 -6.39 3.88 13.50
CA GLN A 202 -7.60 4.16 12.71
C GLN A 202 -8.62 3.03 12.82
N PHE A 203 -8.17 1.77 12.77
CA PHE A 203 -9.05 0.61 12.95
C PHE A 203 -9.67 0.59 14.35
N ALA A 204 -8.86 0.78 15.39
CA ALA A 204 -9.33 0.86 16.78
C ALA A 204 -10.34 1.99 16.98
N ARG A 205 -10.09 3.17 16.40
CA ARG A 205 -11.03 4.30 16.43
C ARG A 205 -12.37 3.96 15.78
N THR A 206 -12.33 3.27 14.63
CA THR A 206 -13.55 2.86 13.91
C THR A 206 -14.37 1.88 14.73
N ILE A 207 -13.72 0.88 15.35
CA ILE A 207 -14.39 -0.07 16.26
C ILE A 207 -14.96 0.65 17.48
N ALA A 208 -14.20 1.54 18.12
CA ALA A 208 -14.67 2.27 19.30
C ALA A 208 -15.91 3.12 18.98
N LEU A 209 -15.94 3.78 17.83
CA LEU A 209 -17.09 4.54 17.36
C LEU A 209 -18.29 3.61 17.08
N ALA A 210 -18.07 2.47 16.43
CA ALA A 210 -19.12 1.48 16.16
C ALA A 210 -19.73 0.94 17.46
N LEU A 211 -18.91 0.55 18.43
CA LEU A 211 -19.37 0.07 19.73
C LEU A 211 -20.11 1.15 20.52
N GLY A 212 -19.62 2.39 20.49
CA GLY A 212 -20.30 3.53 21.10
C GLY A 212 -21.70 3.77 20.49
N ILE A 213 -21.85 3.66 19.17
CA ILE A 213 -23.17 3.73 18.51
C ILE A 213 -24.04 2.54 18.94
N ALA A 214 -23.49 1.33 18.92
CA ALA A 214 -24.21 0.11 19.29
C ALA A 214 -24.79 0.18 20.72
N ASP A 215 -24.00 0.66 21.69
CA ASP A 215 -24.43 0.74 23.09
C ASP A 215 -25.62 1.67 23.31
N ASN A 216 -25.75 2.73 22.50
CA ASN A 216 -26.91 3.62 22.53
C ASN A 216 -28.16 2.99 21.89
N ILE A 217 -27.99 2.08 20.92
CA ILE A 217 -29.09 1.44 20.17
C ILE A 217 -29.59 0.16 20.85
N LYS A 218 -28.73 -0.57 21.57
CA LYS A 218 -29.09 -1.87 22.18
C LYS A 218 -30.33 -1.80 23.06
N LYS A 219 -30.38 -0.88 24.03
CA LYS A 219 -31.51 -0.77 24.97
C LYS A 219 -32.87 -0.54 24.28
N PRO A 220 -33.04 0.47 23.40
CA PRO A 220 -34.31 0.66 22.70
C PRO A 220 -34.63 -0.51 21.77
N LEU A 221 -33.64 -1.06 21.06
CA LEU A 221 -33.91 -2.17 20.14
C LEU A 221 -34.32 -3.44 20.87
N THR A 222 -33.67 -3.80 21.97
CA THR A 222 -34.05 -4.95 22.80
C THR A 222 -35.48 -4.80 23.30
N LYS A 223 -35.91 -3.62 23.76
CA LYS A 223 -37.31 -3.42 24.17
C LYS A 223 -38.32 -3.68 23.06
N VAL A 224 -38.00 -3.32 21.81
CA VAL A 224 -38.91 -3.48 20.66
C VAL A 224 -38.87 -4.92 20.11
N VAL A 225 -37.69 -5.53 20.05
CA VAL A 225 -37.46 -6.83 19.40
C VAL A 225 -37.67 -8.01 20.35
N SER A 226 -37.58 -7.80 21.67
CA SER A 226 -37.72 -8.91 22.63
C SER A 226 -39.10 -9.57 22.60
N PRO A 227 -40.24 -8.84 22.60
CA PRO A 227 -41.55 -9.48 22.57
C PRO A 227 -41.77 -10.45 21.37
N PRO A 228 -41.52 -10.07 20.10
CA PRO A 228 -41.68 -10.99 18.99
C PRO A 228 -40.67 -12.15 19.03
N MET A 229 -39.43 -11.92 19.47
CA MET A 229 -38.43 -12.99 19.61
C MET A 229 -38.83 -14.03 20.67
N LYS A 230 -39.42 -13.62 21.79
CA LYS A 230 -39.92 -14.56 22.82
C LYS A 230 -41.02 -15.46 22.27
N HIS A 231 -41.90 -14.92 21.42
CA HIS A 231 -42.94 -15.72 20.76
C HIS A 231 -42.37 -16.73 19.75
N LEU A 232 -41.24 -16.42 19.11
CA LEU A 232 -40.62 -17.28 18.10
C LEU A 232 -39.69 -18.35 18.68
N LEU A 233 -38.89 -18.02 19.70
CA LEU A 233 -37.87 -18.93 20.25
C LEU A 233 -38.40 -19.83 21.39
N GLY A 234 -39.56 -19.51 21.97
CA GLY A 234 -40.09 -20.23 23.13
C GLY A 234 -39.40 -19.87 24.46
N PRO A 235 -39.96 -20.34 25.59
CA PRO A 235 -39.53 -19.92 26.93
C PRO A 235 -38.11 -20.40 27.30
N ASP A 236 -37.65 -21.54 26.79
CA ASP A 236 -36.37 -22.14 27.17
C ASP A 236 -35.15 -21.39 26.60
N LEU A 237 -35.35 -20.55 25.57
CA LEU A 237 -34.29 -19.85 24.85
C LEU A 237 -34.28 -18.33 25.09
N GLU A 238 -35.09 -17.82 26.03
CA GLU A 238 -35.22 -16.38 26.29
C GLU A 238 -33.87 -15.70 26.64
N GLN A 239 -32.98 -16.42 27.32
CA GLN A 239 -31.65 -15.92 27.68
C GLN A 239 -30.77 -15.58 26.47
N TRP A 240 -30.97 -16.24 25.33
CA TRP A 240 -30.18 -15.99 24.11
C TRP A 240 -30.63 -14.74 23.35
N ILE A 241 -31.83 -14.23 23.62
CA ILE A 241 -32.38 -13.05 22.91
C ILE A 241 -31.46 -11.84 23.09
N SER A 242 -31.01 -11.58 24.32
CA SER A 242 -30.08 -10.47 24.59
C SER A 242 -28.76 -10.66 23.83
N THR A 243 -28.21 -11.87 23.80
CA THR A 243 -26.97 -12.19 23.09
C THR A 243 -27.10 -12.04 21.58
N ILE A 244 -28.21 -12.48 21.00
CA ILE A 244 -28.50 -12.36 19.57
C ILE A 244 -28.67 -10.88 19.19
N VAL A 245 -29.51 -10.14 19.92
CA VAL A 245 -29.74 -8.71 19.65
C VAL A 245 -28.43 -7.92 19.78
N ASN A 246 -27.66 -8.14 20.85
CA ASN A 246 -26.38 -7.46 21.05
C ASN A 246 -25.38 -7.76 19.93
N SER A 247 -25.28 -9.02 19.51
CA SER A 247 -24.40 -9.44 18.42
C SER A 247 -24.81 -8.80 17.09
N VAL A 248 -26.10 -8.83 16.75
CA VAL A 248 -26.64 -8.24 15.52
C VAL A 248 -26.42 -6.72 15.51
N VAL A 249 -26.69 -6.03 16.63
CA VAL A 249 -26.48 -4.57 16.72
C VAL A 249 -25.01 -4.21 16.60
N ASN A 250 -24.11 -4.95 17.26
CA ASN A 250 -22.67 -4.71 17.14
C ASN A 250 -22.18 -4.89 15.70
N ILE A 251 -22.59 -5.97 15.02
CA ILE A 251 -22.22 -6.23 13.63
C ILE A 251 -22.79 -5.13 12.72
N ALA A 252 -24.06 -4.77 12.87
CA ALA A 252 -24.69 -3.73 12.07
C ALA A 252 -24.03 -2.35 12.28
N ALA A 253 -23.73 -1.98 13.53
CA ALA A 253 -23.04 -0.73 13.85
C ALA A 253 -21.62 -0.70 13.25
N LEU A 254 -20.94 -1.85 13.23
CA LEU A 254 -19.61 -1.98 12.64
C LEU A 254 -19.65 -1.86 11.10
N ILE A 255 -20.61 -2.52 10.44
CA ILE A 255 -20.86 -2.36 8.99
C ILE A 255 -21.15 -0.90 8.65
N PHE A 256 -22.00 -0.24 9.45
CA PHE A 256 -22.31 1.17 9.27
C PHE A 256 -21.07 2.07 9.43
N ALA A 257 -20.28 1.87 10.47
CA ALA A 257 -19.06 2.63 10.70
C ALA A 257 -18.06 2.47 9.55
N TRP A 258 -17.91 1.26 9.00
CA TRP A 258 -17.10 1.04 7.80
C TRP A 258 -17.63 1.80 6.59
N LYS A 259 -18.93 1.83 6.36
CA LYS A 259 -19.52 2.62 5.26
C LYS A 259 -19.29 4.12 5.42
N VAL A 260 -19.38 4.66 6.63
CA VAL A 260 -19.04 6.06 6.88
C VAL A 260 -17.56 6.32 6.59
N GLN A 261 -16.67 5.41 6.99
CA GLN A 261 -15.24 5.53 6.76
C GLN A 261 -14.88 5.45 5.26
N GLU A 262 -15.55 4.58 4.49
CA GLU A 262 -15.43 4.52 3.02
C GLU A 262 -15.79 5.86 2.37
N VAL A 263 -16.88 6.50 2.81
CA VAL A 263 -17.30 7.82 2.31
C VAL A 263 -16.24 8.90 2.59
N VAL A 264 -15.68 8.92 3.80
CA VAL A 264 -14.60 9.87 4.16
C VAL A 264 -13.36 9.66 3.28
N SER A 265 -13.04 8.41 2.98
CA SER A 265 -11.91 8.02 2.13
C SER A 265 -12.12 8.40 0.68
N ALA A 266 -13.33 8.20 0.16
CA ALA A 266 -13.75 8.63 -1.16
C ALA A 266 -13.66 10.16 -1.31
N TYR A 267 -14.13 10.91 -0.31
CA TYR A 267 -14.00 12.35 -0.29
C TYR A 267 -12.53 12.80 -0.32
N TYR A 268 -11.69 12.25 0.56
CA TYR A 268 -10.27 12.58 0.61
C TYR A 268 -9.54 12.26 -0.69
N SER A 269 -9.78 11.07 -1.26
CA SER A 269 -9.18 10.64 -2.52
C SER A 269 -9.66 11.46 -3.72
N ALA A 270 -10.94 11.82 -3.76
CA ALA A 270 -11.49 12.73 -4.77
C ALA A 270 -10.81 14.10 -4.75
N LEU A 271 -10.66 14.71 -3.57
CA LEU A 271 -9.97 15.99 -3.43
C LEU A 271 -8.50 15.91 -3.84
N ARG A 272 -7.79 14.88 -3.36
CA ARG A 272 -6.38 14.69 -3.67
C ARG A 272 -6.16 14.41 -5.15
N GLY A 273 -7.01 13.56 -5.74
CA GLY A 273 -6.99 13.21 -7.15
C GLY A 273 -7.30 14.39 -8.06
N GLY A 274 -8.36 15.15 -7.75
CA GLY A 274 -8.73 16.37 -8.47
C GLY A 274 -7.61 17.41 -8.47
N ARG A 275 -6.96 17.63 -7.31
CA ARG A 275 -5.80 18.53 -7.22
C ARG A 275 -4.60 18.04 -8.03
N LEU A 276 -4.28 16.74 -7.98
CA LEU A 276 -3.18 16.16 -8.78
C LEU A 276 -3.44 16.29 -10.28
N PHE A 277 -4.69 16.11 -10.70
CA PHE A 277 -5.09 16.31 -12.09
C PHE A 277 -4.95 17.75 -12.53
N ALA A 278 -5.46 18.71 -11.74
CA ALA A 278 -5.35 20.11 -12.05
C ALA A 278 -3.87 20.51 -12.22
N LEU A 279 -3.02 20.23 -11.23
CA LEU A 279 -1.58 20.54 -11.29
C LEU A 279 -0.91 19.92 -12.52
N GLY A 280 -1.18 18.65 -12.82
CA GLY A 280 -0.62 17.99 -14.00
C GLY A 280 -1.11 18.61 -15.31
N LEU A 281 -2.36 19.08 -15.37
CA LEU A 281 -2.90 19.77 -16.54
C LEU A 281 -2.20 21.11 -16.77
N PHE A 282 -2.01 21.93 -15.73
CA PHE A 282 -1.28 23.20 -15.86
C PHE A 282 0.19 22.97 -16.22
N ASP A 283 0.86 22.00 -15.59
CA ASP A 283 2.23 21.61 -15.94
C ASP A 283 2.33 21.25 -17.43
N LEU A 284 1.33 20.56 -17.99
CA LEU A 284 1.30 20.16 -19.40
C LEU A 284 1.04 21.36 -20.34
N VAL A 285 0.15 22.29 -19.96
CA VAL A 285 -0.11 23.52 -20.72
C VAL A 285 1.15 24.39 -20.81
N VAL A 286 1.86 24.55 -19.68
CA VAL A 286 3.11 25.33 -19.62
C VAL A 286 4.23 24.66 -20.42
N GLN A 287 4.37 23.34 -20.32
CA GLN A 287 5.41 22.60 -21.07
C GLN A 287 5.23 22.68 -22.58
N ASN A 288 3.99 22.69 -23.07
CA ASN A 288 3.69 22.76 -24.51
C ASN A 288 3.74 24.19 -25.08
N GLY A 289 4.04 25.21 -24.26
CA GLY A 289 4.09 26.61 -24.70
C GLY A 289 2.72 27.17 -25.10
N ILE A 290 1.62 26.50 -24.70
CA ILE A 290 0.24 26.89 -25.01
C ILE A 290 -0.13 28.17 -24.26
N ASP A 291 0.51 28.41 -23.11
CA ASP A 291 0.47 29.66 -22.36
C ASP A 291 0.80 30.88 -23.24
N ARG A 292 1.78 30.75 -24.15
CA ARG A 292 2.18 31.85 -25.05
C ARG A 292 1.17 32.12 -26.15
N VAL A 293 0.39 31.11 -26.55
CA VAL A 293 -0.61 31.20 -27.63
C VAL A 293 -1.92 31.83 -27.12
N LEU A 294 -2.28 31.60 -25.86
CA LEU A 294 -3.52 32.11 -25.25
C LEU A 294 -3.46 33.59 -24.82
N GLY A 295 -2.33 34.27 -24.96
CA GLY A 295 -2.21 35.72 -24.74
C GLY A 295 -2.69 36.14 -23.34
N PRO A 296 -3.66 37.06 -23.19
CA PRO A 296 -4.10 37.55 -21.88
C PRO A 296 -4.74 36.47 -20.99
N LEU A 297 -5.27 35.37 -21.56
CA LEU A 297 -5.78 34.23 -20.80
C LEU A 297 -4.68 33.46 -20.09
N ALA A 298 -3.41 33.61 -20.49
CA ALA A 298 -2.26 32.99 -19.82
C ALA A 298 -2.14 33.37 -18.34
N LYS A 299 -2.59 34.58 -17.97
CA LYS A 299 -2.64 35.01 -16.55
C LYS A 299 -3.60 34.18 -15.71
N CYS A 300 -4.59 33.55 -16.33
CA CYS A 300 -5.50 32.61 -15.66
C CYS A 300 -4.90 31.21 -15.48
N PHE A 301 -3.74 30.93 -16.08
CA PHE A 301 -3.01 29.66 -15.93
C PHE A 301 -1.83 29.76 -14.98
N ASP A 302 -1.60 30.93 -14.39
CA ASP A 302 -0.57 31.13 -13.38
C ASP A 302 -1.03 30.55 -12.04
N ALA A 303 -0.37 29.48 -11.59
CA ALA A 303 -0.74 28.70 -10.40
C ALA A 303 -0.67 29.51 -9.10
N ASP A 304 0.10 30.60 -9.07
CA ASP A 304 0.25 31.44 -7.88
C ASP A 304 -0.80 32.57 -7.79
N ASN A 305 -1.42 32.95 -8.92
CA ASN A 305 -2.32 34.11 -9.00
C ASN A 305 -3.76 33.77 -9.42
N SER A 306 -4.00 32.57 -9.97
CA SER A 306 -5.31 32.17 -10.46
C SER A 306 -5.93 31.05 -9.63
N TYR A 307 -7.24 31.14 -9.39
CA TYR A 307 -8.05 30.10 -8.73
C TYR A 307 -8.53 29.00 -9.70
N LEU A 308 -8.10 29.04 -10.96
CA LEU A 308 -8.62 28.14 -12.00
C LEU A 308 -8.23 26.69 -11.71
N ASP A 309 -7.04 26.45 -11.16
CA ASP A 309 -6.60 25.12 -10.73
C ASP A 309 -7.41 24.58 -9.55
N GLU A 310 -7.75 25.44 -8.60
CA GLU A 310 -8.63 25.10 -7.50
C GLU A 310 -10.03 24.75 -8.01
N VAL A 311 -10.63 25.60 -8.88
CA VAL A 311 -11.97 25.34 -9.44
C VAL A 311 -12.01 24.04 -10.25
N LEU A 312 -11.01 23.78 -11.09
CA LEU A 312 -10.90 22.51 -11.83
C LEU A 312 -10.72 21.32 -10.88
N GLY A 313 -9.87 21.47 -9.85
CA GLY A 313 -9.67 20.44 -8.84
C GLY A 313 -10.95 20.09 -8.09
N TRP A 314 -11.70 21.11 -7.63
CA TRP A 314 -12.95 20.93 -6.89
C TRP A 314 -14.08 20.36 -7.75
N THR A 315 -14.22 20.81 -9.00
CA THR A 315 -15.23 20.30 -9.93
C THR A 315 -14.98 18.84 -10.29
N LEU A 316 -13.72 18.47 -10.56
CA LEU A 316 -13.35 17.08 -10.80
C LEU A 316 -13.53 16.23 -9.53
N ALA A 317 -13.15 16.74 -8.37
CA ALA A 317 -13.35 16.04 -7.10
C ALA A 317 -14.85 15.80 -6.80
N ALA A 318 -15.72 16.79 -7.02
CA ALA A 318 -17.16 16.63 -6.86
C ALA A 318 -17.72 15.56 -7.81
N THR A 319 -17.27 15.57 -9.06
CA THR A 319 -17.66 14.59 -10.08
C THR A 319 -17.19 13.18 -9.71
N GLY A 320 -15.93 13.04 -9.29
CA GLY A 320 -15.36 11.76 -8.86
C GLY A 320 -16.02 11.22 -7.60
N MET A 321 -16.30 12.07 -6.62
CA MET A 321 -17.03 11.67 -5.41
C MET A 321 -18.45 11.20 -5.73
N TYR A 322 -19.17 11.94 -6.59
CA TYR A 322 -20.51 11.53 -7.03
C TYR A 322 -20.46 10.18 -7.74
N PHE A 323 -19.48 9.98 -8.64
CA PHE A 323 -19.28 8.71 -9.33
C PHE A 323 -18.98 7.56 -8.36
N GLN A 324 -18.09 7.76 -7.40
CA GLN A 324 -17.75 6.75 -6.38
C GLN A 324 -18.98 6.36 -5.55
N PHE A 325 -19.80 7.34 -5.17
CA PHE A 325 -21.04 7.12 -4.43
C PHE A 325 -22.09 6.38 -5.27
N ALA A 326 -22.30 6.80 -6.51
CA ALA A 326 -23.23 6.17 -7.45
C ALA A 326 -22.83 4.72 -7.78
N SER A 327 -21.53 4.44 -7.80
CA SER A 327 -20.98 3.10 -8.06
C SER A 327 -20.92 2.21 -6.81
N GLY A 328 -21.35 2.70 -5.65
CA GLY A 328 -21.43 1.93 -4.40
C GLY A 328 -20.08 1.52 -3.81
N PHE A 329 -18.98 2.20 -4.18
CA PHE A 329 -17.62 1.94 -3.69
C PHE A 329 -17.08 0.51 -3.90
N SER A 330 -17.70 -0.34 -4.71
CA SER A 330 -17.32 -1.77 -4.79
C SER A 330 -17.08 -2.31 -6.20
N VAL A 331 -17.23 -1.51 -7.26
CA VAL A 331 -17.07 -2.04 -8.63
C VAL A 331 -16.10 -1.19 -9.43
N ILE A 332 -14.88 -1.69 -9.59
CA ILE A 332 -14.03 -1.32 -10.72
C ILE A 332 -14.47 -2.22 -11.88
N PRO A 333 -15.12 -1.69 -12.93
CA PRO A 333 -15.53 -2.52 -14.05
C PRO A 333 -14.30 -3.10 -14.76
N PHE A 334 -14.39 -4.35 -15.18
CA PHE A 334 -13.43 -4.94 -16.11
C PHE A 334 -13.32 -4.04 -17.36
N PRO A 335 -12.11 -3.68 -17.83
CA PRO A 335 -10.80 -4.28 -17.51
C PRO A 335 -9.96 -3.51 -16.48
N VAL A 336 -10.48 -2.43 -15.89
CA VAL A 336 -9.70 -1.54 -15.02
C VAL A 336 -9.22 -2.27 -13.76
N ASP A 337 -9.99 -3.27 -13.30
CA ASP A 337 -9.67 -4.16 -12.17
C ASP A 337 -8.28 -4.83 -12.30
N ILE A 338 -7.91 -5.28 -13.51
CA ILE A 338 -6.61 -5.92 -13.76
C ILE A 338 -5.45 -4.94 -13.52
N VAL A 339 -5.65 -3.65 -13.82
CA VAL A 339 -4.63 -2.61 -13.63
C VAL A 339 -4.44 -2.30 -12.15
N PHE A 340 -5.51 -2.37 -11.35
CA PHE A 340 -5.47 -2.08 -9.91
C PHE A 340 -5.24 -3.30 -9.00
N LEU A 341 -5.25 -4.52 -9.55
CA LEU A 341 -4.96 -5.75 -8.82
C LEU A 341 -3.72 -5.69 -7.90
N PRO A 342 -2.57 -5.08 -8.28
CA PRO A 342 -1.45 -4.92 -7.35
C PRO A 342 -1.81 -4.08 -6.12
N LEU A 343 -2.60 -3.03 -6.32
CA LEU A 343 -3.07 -2.15 -5.25
C LEU A 343 -4.11 -2.87 -4.37
N ASP A 344 -4.98 -3.70 -4.95
CA ASP A 344 -5.89 -4.55 -4.18
C ASP A 344 -5.14 -5.54 -3.30
N GLY A 345 -4.04 -6.11 -3.82
CA GLY A 345 -3.14 -6.98 -3.04
C GLY A 345 -2.50 -6.25 -1.85
N ILE A 346 -2.06 -5.01 -2.05
CA ILE A 346 -1.52 -4.17 -0.96
C ILE A 346 -2.60 -3.83 0.06
N GLU A 347 -3.78 -3.41 -0.38
CA GLU A 347 -4.92 -3.08 0.47
C GLU A 347 -5.32 -4.30 1.32
N TRP A 348 -5.40 -5.48 0.70
CA TRP A 348 -5.70 -6.73 1.38
C TRP A 348 -4.62 -7.10 2.41
N LEU A 349 -3.34 -7.00 2.03
CA LEU A 349 -2.22 -7.27 2.93
C LEU A 349 -2.22 -6.33 4.15
N LEU A 350 -2.48 -5.04 3.94
CA LEU A 350 -2.57 -4.05 5.02
C LEU A 350 -3.75 -4.35 5.95
N ARG A 351 -4.92 -4.70 5.41
CA ARG A 351 -6.08 -5.13 6.21
C ARG A 351 -5.75 -6.37 7.03
N TYR A 352 -5.07 -7.34 6.43
CA TYR A 352 -4.62 -8.55 7.11
C TYR A 352 -3.66 -8.22 8.26
N GLN A 353 -2.62 -7.42 8.02
CA GLN A 353 -1.64 -7.03 9.05
C GLN A 353 -2.27 -6.29 10.23
N VAL A 354 -3.26 -5.43 9.98
CA VAL A 354 -3.95 -4.70 11.06
C VAL A 354 -4.84 -5.63 11.87
N THR A 355 -5.50 -6.59 11.21
CA THR A 355 -6.40 -7.54 11.85
C THR A 355 -5.65 -8.58 12.69
N PHE A 356 -4.56 -9.15 12.16
CA PHE A 356 -3.85 -10.28 12.78
C PHE A 356 -2.55 -9.88 13.50
N GLY A 357 -1.91 -8.78 13.12
CA GLY A 357 -0.66 -8.32 13.74
C GLY A 357 -0.83 -7.74 15.15
N GLY A 358 -2.03 -7.77 15.73
CA GLY A 358 -2.32 -7.36 17.10
C GLY A 358 -2.27 -8.50 18.13
N ALA A 359 -2.22 -9.76 17.69
CA ALA A 359 -2.12 -10.92 18.58
C ALA A 359 -0.67 -11.14 19.04
N THR A 360 -0.05 -10.15 19.68
CA THR A 360 0.97 -10.49 20.68
C THR A 360 0.22 -11.03 21.88
N PRO A 361 0.39 -12.30 22.29
CA PRO A 361 -0.13 -12.77 23.55
C PRO A 361 0.56 -11.93 24.63
N THR A 362 -0.12 -10.92 25.14
CA THR A 362 0.27 -10.32 26.42
C THR A 362 0.06 -11.43 27.44
N GLY A 363 1.12 -12.19 27.68
CA GLY A 363 1.22 -13.17 28.77
C GLY A 363 0.87 -12.44 30.04
N HIS A 364 -0.37 -12.65 30.46
CA HIS A 364 -0.97 -12.06 31.63
C HIS A 364 -0.75 -13.04 32.79
N ASP A 365 0.51 -13.40 33.06
CA ASP A 365 0.87 -14.04 34.33
C ASP A 365 1.32 -12.94 35.28
N GLY A 366 0.32 -12.27 35.84
CA GLY A 366 0.50 -11.45 37.03
C GLY A 366 0.87 -12.35 38.20
N VAL A 367 2.16 -12.43 38.52
CA VAL A 367 2.61 -12.82 39.86
C VAL A 367 2.83 -11.52 40.65
N PRO A 368 2.02 -11.24 41.68
CA PRO A 368 2.32 -10.15 42.60
C PRO A 368 3.54 -10.58 43.43
N LEU A 369 4.67 -9.87 43.26
CA LEU A 369 5.75 -9.89 44.25
C LEU A 369 5.23 -9.19 45.51
N SER A 370 4.58 -9.98 46.36
CA SER A 370 4.30 -9.64 47.74
C SER A 370 5.64 -9.45 48.46
N ALA A 371 5.77 -8.28 49.07
CA ALA A 371 6.73 -8.04 50.13
C ALA A 371 6.54 -9.04 51.28
N ALA A 372 7.65 -9.64 51.72
CA ALA A 372 7.96 -10.13 53.06
C ALA A 372 9.49 -10.34 53.04
N GLY A 373 10.28 -9.79 53.96
CA GLY A 373 10.07 -9.91 55.39
C GLY A 373 10.86 -11.13 55.83
#